data_AF-A0A645HPQ3-F1
#
_entry.id   AF-A0A645HPQ3-F1
#
_cell.length_a   1.000
_cell.length_b   1.000
_cell.length_c   1.000
_cell.angle_alpha   90.00
_cell.angle_beta   90.00
_cell.angle_gamma   90.00
#
_symmetry.space_group_name_H-M   'P 1'
#
loop_
_entity.id
_entity.type
_entity.pdbx_description
1 polymer ?
#
loop_
_entity_poly.entity_id
_entity_poly.type
_entity_poly.pdbx_seq_one_letter_code
_entity_poly.pdbx_strand_id
1 'polypeptide(L)' 'MEPIGLLCRYDKTPQLKADSWVDVTGTVGEAECEGKTVPCIAVQSVEPAQNPDEAYVYPY' A
#
# COMPACT_ATOMS: atom_id res chain seq x y z
N MET A 1 -6.01 -15.47 -1.27
CA MET A 1 -5.94 -14.36 -2.24
C MET A 1 -4.72 -13.57 -1.84
N GLU A 2 -3.66 -13.61 -2.64
CA GLU A 2 -2.40 -12.93 -2.26
C GLU A 2 -2.45 -11.48 -2.76
N PRO A 3 -1.98 -10.51 -1.96
CA PRO A 3 -1.93 -9.13 -2.41
C PRO A 3 -0.99 -9.02 -3.63
N ILE A 4 -1.46 -8.37 -4.69
CA ILE A 4 -0.58 -7.92 -5.78
C ILE A 4 0.07 -6.62 -5.29
N GLY A 5 1.19 -6.74 -4.58
CA GLY A 5 1.91 -5.60 -4.02
C GLY A 5 2.43 -5.82 -2.60
N LEU A 6 2.85 -4.74 -1.95
CA LEU A 6 3.31 -4.72 -0.56
C LEU A 6 2.15 -4.41 0.39
N LEU A 7 2.11 -5.11 1.52
CA LEU A 7 1.17 -4.79 2.60
C LEU A 7 1.58 -3.48 3.28
N CYS A 8 0.70 -2.49 3.37
CA CYS A 8 0.94 -1.28 4.17
C CYS A 8 0.20 -1.38 5.50
N ARG A 9 0.91 -1.24 6.63
CA ARG A 9 0.26 -1.10 7.95
C ARG A 9 0.07 0.38 8.26
N TYR A 10 -1.19 0.79 8.28
CA TYR A 10 -1.57 2.18 8.51
C TYR A 10 -2.81 2.30 9.40
N ASP A 11 -2.66 2.92 10.57
CA ASP A 11 -3.71 2.97 11.59
C ASP A 11 -4.86 3.93 11.24
N LYS A 12 -4.67 4.80 10.25
CA LYS A 12 -5.67 5.80 9.81
C LYS A 12 -6.33 5.43 8.48
N THR A 13 -6.34 4.14 8.13
CA THR A 13 -7.02 3.63 6.93
C THR A 13 -8.46 4.12 6.76
N PRO A 14 -9.31 4.25 7.82
CA PRO A 14 -10.66 4.78 7.69
C PRO A 14 -10.77 6.23 7.19
N GLN A 15 -9.66 6.98 7.21
CA GLN A 15 -9.59 8.37 6.73
C GLN A 15 -9.29 8.44 5.22
N LEU A 16 -8.89 7.31 4.60
CA LEU A 16 -8.59 7.25 3.19
C LEU A 16 -9.88 7.19 2.37
N LYS A 17 -9.91 7.95 1.28
CA LYS A 17 -11.00 7.91 0.32
C LYS A 17 -10.82 6.68 -0.57
N ALA A 18 -11.89 5.89 -0.73
CA ALA A 18 -11.89 4.83 -1.71
C ALA A 18 -11.59 5.38 -3.12
N ASP A 19 -10.88 4.59 -3.93
CA ASP A 19 -10.53 4.94 -5.31
C ASP A 19 -9.74 6.26 -5.40
N SER A 20 -8.71 6.41 -4.55
CA SER A 20 -7.81 7.56 -4.55
C SER A 20 -6.35 7.13 -4.49
N TRP A 21 -5.49 7.98 -5.07
CA TRP A 21 -4.05 7.79 -5.07
C TRP A 21 -3.42 8.46 -3.87
N VAL A 22 -2.46 7.77 -3.26
CA VAL A 22 -1.67 8.28 -2.15
C VAL A 22 -0.20 7.89 -2.29
N ASP A 23 0.68 8.78 -1.87
CA ASP A 23 2.09 8.50 -1.67
C ASP A 23 2.31 8.02 -0.24
N VAL A 24 2.98 6.87 -0.09
CA VAL A 24 3.25 6.25 1.20
C VAL A 24 4.75 6.28 1.46
N THR A 25 5.17 6.94 2.54
CA THR A 25 6.55 6.85 3.03
C THR A 25 6.59 6.02 4.29
N GLY A 26 7.54 5.10 4.37
CA GLY A 26 7.71 4.22 5.50
C GLY A 26 8.96 3.36 5.42
N THR A 27 9.11 2.47 6.40
CA THR A 27 10.21 1.52 6.45
C THR A 27 9.75 0.17 5.94
N VAL A 28 10.53 -0.46 5.06
CA VAL A 28 10.30 -1.84 4.61
C VAL A 28 10.63 -2.81 5.74
N GLY A 29 9.73 -3.76 6.00
CA GLY A 29 9.91 -4.83 6.98
C GLY A 29 9.04 -6.03 6.64
N GLU A 30 8.68 -6.79 7.66
CA GLU A 30 7.87 -8.00 7.54
C GLU A 30 6.62 -7.94 8.43
N ALA A 31 5.58 -8.64 8.01
CA ALA A 31 4.32 -8.73 8.71
C ALA A 31 3.73 -10.13 8.60
N GLU A 32 3.10 -10.60 9.68
CA GLU A 32 2.21 -11.76 9.60
C GLU A 32 0.88 -11.36 8.97
N CYS A 33 0.51 -12.05 7.90
CA CYS A 33 -0.77 -11.92 7.21
C CYS A 33 -1.26 -13.31 6.81
N GLU A 34 -2.45 -13.70 7.30
CA GLU A 34 -3.02 -15.04 7.05
C GLU A 34 -2.07 -16.21 7.41
N GLY A 35 -1.25 -16.05 8.45
CA GLY A 35 -0.27 -17.06 8.90
C GLY A 35 0.96 -17.21 8.01
N LYS A 36 1.19 -16.24 7.11
CA LYS A 36 2.40 -16.12 6.30
C LYS A 36 3.13 -14.82 6.65
N THR A 37 4.45 -14.90 6.74
CA THR A 37 5.30 -13.72 6.77
C THR A 37 5.36 -13.11 5.36
N VAL A 38 4.90 -11.87 5.23
CA VAL A 38 4.88 -11.11 3.97
C VAL A 38 5.67 -9.80 4.12
N PRO A 39 6.28 -9.29 3.04
CA PRO A 39 6.91 -7.98 3.08
C PRO A 39 5.84 -6.90 3.34
N CYS A 40 6.18 -5.93 4.19
CA CYS A 40 5.28 -4.83 4.53
C CYS A 40 5.99 -3.49 4.60
N ILE A 41 5.21 -2.41 4.53
CA ILE A 41 5.63 -1.04 4.80
C ILE A 41 5.01 -0.63 6.13
N ALA A 42 5.87 -0.32 7.11
CA ALA A 42 5.49 0.37 8.33
C ALA A 42 5.35 1.87 8.02
N VAL A 43 4.11 2.34 7.89
CA VAL A 43 3.82 3.67 7.35
C VAL A 43 4.17 4.77 8.34
N GLN A 44 4.90 5.78 7.86
CA GLN A 44 5.27 7.00 8.60
C GLN A 44 4.44 8.20 8.14
N SER A 45 4.23 8.35 6.82
CA SER A 45 3.37 9.37 6.24
C SER A 45 2.58 8.85 5.05
N VAL A 46 1.41 9.46 4.83
CA VAL A 46 0.55 9.25 3.68
C VAL A 46 0.09 10.61 3.19
N GLU A 47 0.30 10.90 1.91
CA GLU A 47 -0.05 12.17 1.27
C GLU A 47 -0.90 11.92 0.03
N PRO A 48 -1.86 12.80 -0.32
CA PRO A 48 -2.61 12.67 -1.57
C PRO A 48 -1.67 12.71 -2.77
N ALA A 49 -1.77 11.72 -3.65
CA ALA A 49 -1.00 11.68 -4.88
C ALA A 49 -1.86 12.08 -6.08
N GLN A 50 -1.18 12.50 -7.16
CA GLN A 50 -1.81 12.66 -8.46
C GLN A 50 -2.09 11.27 -9.07
N ASN A 51 -3.12 11.20 -9.92
CA ASN A 51 -3.37 9.99 -10.69
C ASN A 51 -2.17 9.75 -11.63
N PRO A 52 -1.54 8.56 -11.63
CA PRO A 52 -0.48 8.24 -12.58
C PRO A 52 -1.01 8.26 -14.02
N ASP A 53 -0.12 8.59 -14.97
CA ASP A 53 -0.43 8.58 -16.40
C ASP A 53 -0.90 7.19 -16.88
N GLU A 54 -0.34 6.13 -16.29
CA GLU A 54 -0.74 4.74 -16.50
C GLU A 54 -1.23 4.12 -15.17
N ALA A 55 -2.53 4.21 -14.94
CA ALA A 55 -3.17 3.70 -13.70
C ALA A 55 -3.16 2.17 -13.56
N TYR A 56 -2.90 1.44 -14.64
CA TYR A 56 -2.95 -0.02 -14.66
C TYR A 56 -1.67 -0.60 -15.26
N VAL A 57 -1.11 -1.59 -14.56
CA VAL A 57 -0.01 -2.39 -15.06
C VAL A 57 -0.57 -3.49 -15.95
N TYR A 58 -0.28 -3.43 -17.25
CA TYR A 58 -0.59 -4.50 -18.19
C TYR A 58 0.64 -5.42 -18.37
N PRO A 59 0.48 -6.75 -18.31
CA PRO A 59 1.55 -7.66 -18.71
C PRO A 59 1.75 -7.58 -20.24
N TYR A 60 2.98 -7.25 -20.67
CA TYR A 60 3.44 -7.33 -22.06
C TYR A 60 4.17 -8.65 -22.35
#